data_AF-A0A8T7M2R6-F1
#
_entry.id   AF-A0A8T7M2R6-F1
#
_cell.length_a   1.000
_cell.length_b   1.000
_cell.length_c   1.000
_cell.angle_alpha   90.00
_cell.angle_beta   90.00
_cell.angle_gamma   90.00
#
_symmetry.space_group_name_H-M   'P 1'
#
loop_
_entity.id
_entity.type
_entity.pdbx_description
1 polymer ?
#
loop_
_entity_poly.entity_id
_entity_poly.type
_entity_poly.pdbx_seq_one_letter_code
_entity_poly.pdbx_strand_id
1 'polypeptide(L)' 'MKGVVSHPIDRKLIEMGQTRRWLAEQTRLSHTTIRRYCTWQVRIRPNNRQTRRICDALGVTLNYLVGIGTN' A
#
# COMPACT_ATOMS: atom_id res chain seq x y z
N MET A 1 -10.46 4.49 -21.53
CA MET A 1 -10.62 3.55 -20.39
C MET A 1 -10.82 4.39 -19.14
N LYS A 2 -11.93 4.19 -18.41
CA LYS A 2 -12.21 4.94 -17.16
C LYS A 2 -11.00 4.80 -16.23
N GLY A 3 -10.43 5.93 -15.81
CA GLY A 3 -9.18 6.00 -15.07
C GLY A 3 -9.21 5.06 -13.87
N VAL A 4 -8.44 3.98 -13.93
CA VAL A 4 -8.20 3.11 -12.79
C VAL A 4 -7.47 3.97 -11.79
N VAL A 5 -8.17 4.42 -10.74
CA VAL A 5 -7.54 5.09 -9.60
C VAL A 5 -6.56 4.09 -9.03
N SER A 6 -5.28 4.25 -9.37
CA SER A 6 -4.24 3.35 -8.93
C SER A 6 -4.14 3.45 -7.41
N HIS A 7 -4.21 2.30 -6.74
CA HIS A 7 -4.14 2.22 -5.29
C HIS A 7 -2.86 2.95 -4.80
N PRO A 8 -2.89 3.74 -3.71
CA PRO A 8 -1.72 4.51 -3.28
C PRO A 8 -0.47 3.66 -3.03
N ILE A 9 -0.63 2.42 -2.54
CA ILE A 9 0.44 1.41 -2.48
C ILE A 9 1.04 1.13 -3.86
N ASP A 10 0.20 0.86 -4.87
CA ASP A 10 0.69 0.56 -6.23
C ASP A 10 1.37 1.76 -6.86
N ARG A 11 0.81 2.97 -6.69
CA ARG A 11 1.45 4.22 -7.12
C ARG A 11 2.84 4.36 -6.52
N LYS A 12 2.97 4.15 -5.21
CA LYS A 12 4.25 4.28 -4.53
C LYS A 12 5.27 3.23 -4.97
N LEU A 13 4.81 1.99 -5.19
CA LEU A 13 5.67 0.93 -5.73
C LEU A 13 6.21 1.28 -7.12
N ILE A 14 5.37 1.84 -8.00
CA ILE A 14 5.79 2.30 -9.33
C ILE A 14 6.84 3.41 -9.21
N GLU A 15 6.63 4.42 -8.36
CA GLU A 15 7.60 5.49 -8.12
C GLU A 15 8.96 4.97 -7.64
N MET A 16 8.97 3.91 -6.82
CA MET A 16 10.18 3.30 -6.29
C MET A 16 10.83 2.29 -7.26
N GLY A 17 10.20 1.99 -8.40
CA GLY A 17 10.62 0.91 -9.29
C GLY A 17 10.52 -0.48 -8.66
N GLN A 18 9.61 -0.67 -7.70
CA GLN A 18 9.44 -1.91 -6.94
C GLN A 18 8.17 -2.66 -7.31
N THR A 19 8.10 -3.94 -6.92
CA THR A 19 6.96 -4.82 -7.20
C THR A 19 6.15 -5.13 -5.93
N ARG A 20 4.91 -5.62 -6.10
CA ARG A 20 4.12 -6.15 -4.97
C ARG A 20 4.80 -7.34 -4.28
N ARG A 21 5.59 -8.12 -5.02
CA ARG A 21 6.40 -9.23 -4.48
C ARG A 21 7.49 -8.69 -3.54
N TRP A 22 8.21 -7.67 -3.98
CA TRP A 22 9.18 -6.98 -3.13
C TRP A 22 8.54 -6.47 -1.83
N LEU A 23 7.36 -5.84 -1.92
CA LEU A 23 6.65 -5.37 -0.73
C LEU A 23 6.26 -6.51 0.22
N ALA A 24 5.83 -7.65 -0.32
CA ALA A 24 5.52 -8.85 0.47
C ALA A 24 6.74 -9.34 1.25
N GLU A 25 7.91 -9.35 0.61
CA GLU A 25 9.19 -9.73 1.21
C GLU A 25 9.59 -8.73 2.32
N GLN A 26 9.53 -7.42 2.05
CA GLN A 26 9.88 -6.39 3.04
C GLN A 26 8.98 -6.41 4.28
N THR A 27 7.67 -6.63 4.08
CA THR A 27 6.68 -6.60 5.15
C THR A 27 6.51 -7.95 5.87
N ARG A 28 7.13 -9.01 5.33
CA ARG A 28 6.91 -10.41 5.71
C ARG A 28 5.41 -10.78 5.69
N LEU A 29 4.70 -10.27 4.70
CA LEU A 29 3.28 -10.56 4.47
C LEU A 29 3.13 -11.48 3.27
N SER A 30 2.05 -12.26 3.24
CA SER A 30 1.78 -13.09 2.07
C SER A 30 1.45 -12.22 0.85
N HIS A 31 1.76 -12.72 -0.34
CA HIS A 31 1.41 -12.04 -1.59
C HIS A 31 -0.11 -11.82 -1.71
N THR A 32 -0.92 -12.75 -1.19
CA THR A 32 -2.38 -12.62 -1.09
C THR A 32 -2.79 -11.46 -0.19
N THR A 33 -2.12 -11.27 0.95
CA THR A 33 -2.35 -10.14 1.85
C THR A 33 -2.06 -8.82 1.15
N ILE A 34 -0.90 -8.69 0.49
CA ILE A 34 -0.56 -7.48 -0.27
C ILE A 34 -1.58 -7.21 -1.37
N ARG A 35 -1.98 -8.24 -2.13
CA ARG A 35 -3.04 -8.12 -3.14
C ARG A 35 -4.33 -7.56 -2.54
N ARG A 36 -4.78 -8.08 -1.39
CA ARG A 36 -5.99 -7.60 -0.71
C ARG A 36 -5.90 -6.13 -0.28
N TYR A 37 -4.72 -5.67 0.13
CA TYR A 37 -4.48 -4.26 0.37
C TYR A 37 -4.62 -3.47 -0.94
N CYS A 38 -3.87 -3.83 -1.99
CA CYS A 38 -3.90 -3.12 -3.28
C CYS A 38 -5.28 -3.11 -3.97
N THR A 39 -6.18 -4.04 -3.65
CA THR A 39 -7.55 -4.11 -4.19
C THR A 39 -8.63 -3.59 -3.22
N TRP A 40 -8.25 -2.89 -2.16
CA TRP A 40 -9.16 -2.36 -1.12
C TRP A 40 -10.01 -3.42 -0.40
N GLN A 41 -9.71 -4.71 -0.54
CA GLN A 41 -10.38 -5.79 0.20
C GLN A 41 -10.02 -5.77 1.69
N VAL A 42 -8.90 -5.14 2.04
CA VAL A 42 -8.51 -4.86 3.42
C VAL A 42 -8.49 -3.35 3.64
N ARG A 43 -9.21 -2.91 4.67
CA ARG A 43 -9.22 -1.50 5.07
C ARG A 43 -7.91 -1.13 5.76
N ILE A 44 -7.28 -0.07 5.27
CA ILE A 44 -6.10 0.58 5.87
C ILE A 44 -6.54 1.25 7.18
N ARG A 45 -5.87 0.93 8.30
CA ARG A 45 -6.23 1.47 9.63
C ARG A 45 -4.96 1.85 10.43
N PRO A 46 -5.00 2.94 11.22
CA PRO A 46 -3.85 3.40 12.00
C PRO A 46 -3.35 2.35 13.00
N ASN A 47 -4.27 1.66 13.66
CA ASN A 47 -3.91 0.71 14.71
C ASN A 47 -3.52 -0.68 14.18
N ASN A 48 -3.58 -0.91 12.86
CA ASN A 48 -3.24 -2.21 12.27
C ASN A 48 -1.71 -2.34 12.10
N ARG A 49 -1.13 -3.39 12.70
CA ARG A 49 0.32 -3.66 12.61
C ARG A 49 0.81 -3.91 11.17
N GLN A 50 0.01 -4.58 10.34
CA GLN A 50 0.35 -4.83 8.94
C GLN A 50 0.32 -3.54 8.13
N THR A 51 -0.66 -2.67 8.38
CA THR A 51 -0.72 -1.34 7.76
C THR A 51 0.53 -0.52 8.09
N ARG A 52 0.97 -0.50 9.35
CA ARG A 52 2.21 0.17 9.76
C ARG A 52 3.43 -0.39 9.04
N ARG A 53 3.60 -1.71 9.00
CA ARG A 53 4.71 -2.35 8.24
C ARG A 53 4.72 -1.95 6.76
N ILE A 54 3.53 -1.86 6.13
CA ILE A 54 3.42 -1.40 4.74
C ILE A 54 3.84 0.07 4.61
N CYS A 55 3.43 0.93 5.54
CA CYS A 55 3.86 2.33 5.58
C CYS A 55 5.37 2.45 5.70
N ASP A 56 5.97 1.71 6.64
CA ASP A 56 7.41 1.71 6.90
C ASP A 56 8.20 1.22 5.68
N ALA A 57 7.78 0.10 5.07
CA ALA A 57 8.43 -0.45 3.88
C ALA A 57 8.36 0.48 2.66
N LEU A 58 7.30 1.28 2.54
CA LEU A 58 7.11 2.24 1.46
C LEU A 58 7.71 3.62 1.78
N GLY A 59 8.16 3.86 3.01
CA GLY A 59 8.62 5.18 3.46
C GLY A 59 7.53 6.26 3.39
N VAL A 60 6.27 5.91 3.66
CA VAL A 60 5.13 6.84 3.59
C VAL A 60 4.35 6.90 4.89
N THR A 61 3.62 7.97 5.11
CA THR A 61 2.70 8.08 6.25
C THR A 61 1.39 7.34 5.98
N LEU A 62 0.66 7.03 7.04
CA LEU A 62 -0.70 6.50 6.91
C LEU A 62 -1.60 7.44 6.09
N ASN A 63 -1.46 8.75 6.28
CA ASN A 63 -2.23 9.80 5.60
C ASN A 63 -2.10 9.69 4.08
N TYR A 64 -0.90 9.40 3.58
CA TYR A 64 -0.66 9.14 2.16
C TYR A 64 -1.49 7.96 1.64
N LEU A 65 -1.57 6.86 2.41
CA LEU A 65 -2.32 5.67 2.02
C LEU A 65 -3.84 5.83 2.14
N VAL A 66 -4.32 6.68 3.06
CA VAL A 66 -5.77 6.95 3.22
C VAL A 66 -6.24 8.14 2.39
N GLY A 67 -5.35 8.85 1.70
CA GLY A 67 -5.68 10.02 0.88
C GLY A 67 -6.06 11.26 1.71
N ILE A 68 -5.71 11.31 2.99
CA ILE A 68 -5.93 12.50 3.83
C ILE A 68 -4.76 13.44 3.62
N GLY A 69 -4.86 14.29 2.58
CA GLY A 69 -3.86 15.31 2.26
C GLY A 69 -3.55 15.37 0.76
N THR A 70 -4.46 16.01 0.01
CA THR A 70 -4.25 17.00 -1.08
C THR A 70 -5.52 17.04 -1.96
N ASN A 71 -6.58 17.63 -1.41
CA ASN A 71 -7.56 18.57 -2.01
C ASN A 71 -8.70 18.75 -1.02
#